data_AF-A0A2D7ZMG5-F1
#
_entry.id   AF-A0A2D7ZMG5-F1
#
_cell.length_a   1.000
_cell.length_b   1.000
_cell.length_c   1.000
_cell.angle_alpha   90.00
_cell.angle_beta   90.00
_cell.angle_gamma   90.00
#
_symmetry.space_group_name_H-M   'P 1'
#
loop_
_entity.id
_entity.type
_entity.pdbx_description
1 polymer ?
#
loop_
_entity_poly.entity_id
_entity_poly.type
_entity_poly.pdbx_seq_one_letter_code
_entity_poly.pdbx_strand_id
1 'polypeptide(L)'
;MPCAALAASTLLWMAAGPAPARAEPPTPPPAVALEPLFAEIVSRAGALKTEAEAMRQTQALATEAFKTGVADLAALDMKGQQIVRDRGNDGDLACILRGIAEDLPVKLAALQLASDAGARDNALRELIYLLNDNVEVLVAPPGPASGIPAGDAT
;
A
#
# COMPACT_ATOMS: atom_id res chain seq x y z
N MET A 1 20.35 27.46 -41.32
CA MET A 1 21.71 27.32 -41.92
C MET A 1 22.12 25.86 -41.81
N PRO A 2 22.70 25.27 -42.88
CA PRO A 2 22.54 23.86 -43.25
C PRO A 2 23.73 22.98 -42.82
N CYS A 3 23.59 21.66 -42.75
CA CYS A 3 24.24 20.67 -43.65
C CYS A 3 24.26 19.32 -42.87
N ALA A 4 24.15 18.12 -43.41
CA ALA A 4 24.01 17.63 -44.77
C ALA A 4 23.44 16.20 -44.67
N ALA A 5 22.75 15.78 -45.72
CA ALA A 5 22.35 14.40 -45.95
C ALA A 5 23.56 13.50 -46.21
N LEU A 6 23.49 12.25 -45.78
CA LEU A 6 24.00 11.12 -46.55
C LEU A 6 23.04 9.93 -46.39
N ALA A 7 22.36 9.64 -47.48
CA ALA A 7 21.71 8.36 -47.71
C ALA A 7 22.79 7.30 -48.00
N ALA A 8 22.62 6.12 -47.44
CA ALA A 8 23.22 4.90 -47.97
C ALA A 8 22.24 3.76 -47.76
N SER A 9 21.35 3.58 -48.74
CA SER A 9 20.55 2.38 -48.91
C SER A 9 21.47 1.26 -49.37
N THR A 10 21.52 0.16 -48.62
CA THR A 10 22.01 -1.13 -49.11
C THR A 10 20.89 -2.16 -49.07
N LEU A 11 20.93 -3.01 -50.09
CA LEU A 11 19.87 -3.88 -50.57
C LEU A 11 19.60 -5.08 -49.65
N LEU A 12 18.29 -5.35 -49.52
CA LEU A 12 17.57 -6.60 -49.32
C LEU A 12 18.39 -7.93 -49.34
N TRP A 13 18.28 -8.73 -48.29
CA TRP A 13 18.04 -10.16 -48.42
C TRP A 13 17.17 -10.69 -47.26
N MET A 14 16.00 -11.21 -47.62
CA MET A 14 15.12 -12.02 -46.78
C MET A 14 15.84 -13.28 -46.27
N ALA A 15 16.13 -13.31 -44.97
CA ALA A 15 16.25 -14.56 -44.22
C ALA A 15 15.02 -14.65 -43.31
N ALA A 16 13.98 -15.36 -43.75
CA ALA A 16 12.88 -15.76 -42.90
C ALA A 16 13.36 -16.87 -41.95
N GLY A 17 14.19 -16.50 -40.97
CA GLY A 17 14.37 -17.30 -39.76
C GLY A 17 13.13 -17.12 -38.88
N PRO A 18 12.74 -18.12 -38.08
CA PRO A 18 11.67 -17.93 -37.09
C PRO A 18 12.05 -16.72 -36.24
N ALA A 19 11.21 -15.70 -36.26
CA ALA A 19 11.38 -14.55 -35.38
C ALA A 19 11.51 -15.08 -33.95
N PRO A 20 12.52 -14.66 -33.17
CA PRO A 20 12.57 -15.03 -31.77
C PRO A 20 11.23 -14.60 -31.16
N ALA A 21 10.54 -15.55 -30.53
CA ALA A 21 9.32 -15.26 -29.80
C ALA A 21 9.65 -14.11 -28.86
N ARG A 22 9.05 -12.94 -29.13
CA ARG A 22 9.19 -11.78 -28.26
C ARG A 22 8.58 -12.22 -26.93
N ALA A 23 9.44 -12.36 -25.91
CA ALA A 23 8.98 -12.68 -24.57
C ALA A 23 7.88 -11.67 -24.22
N GLU A 24 6.69 -12.20 -23.93
CA GLU A 24 5.58 -11.39 -23.48
C GLU A 24 6.05 -10.69 -22.19
N PRO A 25 5.85 -9.36 -22.06
CA PRO A 25 6.20 -8.69 -20.82
C PRO A 25 5.49 -9.42 -19.68
N PRO A 26 6.17 -9.66 -18.53
CA PRO A 26 5.56 -10.37 -17.42
C PRO A 26 4.24 -9.69 -17.08
N THR A 27 3.18 -10.48 -16.96
CA THR A 27 1.88 -9.99 -16.50
C THR A 27 2.12 -9.29 -15.18
N PRO A 28 1.77 -8.00 -15.03
CA PRO A 28 1.96 -7.31 -13.77
C PRO A 28 1.22 -8.10 -12.69
N PRO A 29 1.80 -8.23 -11.48
CA PRO A 29 1.13 -8.90 -10.39
C PRO A 29 -0.26 -8.28 -10.18
N PRO A 30 -1.29 -9.08 -9.82
CA PRO A 30 -2.60 -8.54 -9.51
C PRO A 30 -2.45 -7.47 -8.42
N ALA A 31 -3.23 -6.39 -8.51
CA ALA A 31 -3.20 -5.35 -7.49
C ALA A 31 -3.56 -5.97 -6.13
N VAL A 32 -2.64 -5.86 -5.17
CA VAL A 32 -2.77 -6.42 -3.81
C VAL A 32 -4.11 -6.00 -3.18
N ALA A 33 -4.55 -4.76 -3.45
CA ALA A 33 -5.84 -4.21 -3.04
C ALA A 33 -7.08 -5.08 -3.39
N LEU A 34 -7.02 -5.87 -4.46
CA LEU A 34 -8.15 -6.64 -4.97
C LEU A 34 -8.29 -8.00 -4.27
N GLU A 35 -7.28 -8.44 -3.51
CA GLU A 35 -7.39 -9.70 -2.80
C GLU A 35 -8.31 -9.53 -1.56
N PRO A 36 -9.08 -10.57 -1.20
CA PRO A 36 -10.15 -10.44 -0.21
C PRO A 36 -9.71 -9.85 1.14
N LEU A 37 -8.53 -10.23 1.63
CA LEU A 37 -8.01 -9.72 2.91
C LEU A 37 -7.69 -8.22 2.84
N PHE A 38 -6.99 -7.77 1.79
CA PHE A 38 -6.58 -6.37 1.68
C PHE A 38 -7.78 -5.47 1.34
N ALA A 39 -8.74 -5.96 0.55
CA ALA A 39 -10.02 -5.28 0.36
C ALA A 39 -10.79 -5.09 1.69
N GLU A 40 -10.75 -6.11 2.56
CA GLU A 40 -11.35 -6.02 3.90
C GLU A 40 -10.63 -4.97 4.78
N ILE A 41 -9.29 -4.96 4.78
CA ILE A 41 -8.48 -3.95 5.49
C ILE A 41 -8.86 -2.55 5.02
N VAL A 42 -8.86 -2.30 3.71
CA VAL A 42 -9.22 -1.00 3.11
C VAL A 42 -10.63 -0.57 3.54
N SER A 43 -11.61 -1.50 3.49
CA SER A 43 -12.98 -1.21 3.89
C SER A 43 -13.08 -0.83 5.38
N ARG A 44 -12.38 -1.57 6.26
CA ARG A 44 -12.42 -1.34 7.71
C ARG A 44 -11.70 -0.05 8.10
N ALA A 45 -10.52 0.19 7.54
CA ALA A 45 -9.77 1.43 7.74
C ALA A 45 -10.56 2.66 7.29
N GLY A 46 -11.21 2.59 6.12
CA GLY A 46 -12.08 3.67 5.63
C GLY A 46 -13.31 3.94 6.51
N ALA A 47 -13.94 2.90 7.04
CA ALA A 47 -15.06 3.04 7.97
C ALA A 47 -14.62 3.69 9.30
N LEU A 48 -13.53 3.21 9.89
CA LEU A 48 -12.95 3.77 11.11
C LEU A 48 -12.50 5.22 10.93
N LYS A 49 -11.91 5.55 9.78
CA LYS A 49 -11.52 6.92 9.43
C LYS A 49 -12.75 7.84 9.45
N THR A 50 -13.83 7.42 8.80
CA THR A 50 -15.09 8.18 8.75
C THR A 50 -15.68 8.38 10.15
N GLU A 51 -15.68 7.34 10.99
CA GLU A 51 -16.14 7.44 12.38
C GLU A 51 -15.26 8.40 13.20
N ALA A 52 -13.93 8.34 13.04
CA ALA A 52 -13.00 9.24 13.71
C ALA A 52 -13.18 10.70 13.27
N GLU A 53 -13.42 10.96 11.98
CA GLU A 53 -13.75 12.29 11.47
C GLU A 53 -15.06 12.83 12.08
N ALA A 54 -16.09 11.98 12.17
CA ALA A 54 -17.35 12.35 12.82
C ALA A 54 -17.15 12.64 14.33
N MET A 55 -16.33 11.85 15.02
CA MET A 55 -15.97 12.12 16.42
C MET A 55 -15.27 13.47 16.60
N ARG A 56 -14.38 13.85 15.68
CA ARG A 56 -13.73 15.18 15.72
C ARG A 56 -14.72 16.32 15.55
N GLN A 57 -15.65 16.20 14.61
CA GLN A 57 -16.66 17.22 14.34
C GLN A 57 -17.64 17.39 15.50
N THR A 58 -18.04 16.28 16.12
CA THR A 58 -19.05 16.26 17.19
C THR A 58 -18.47 16.33 18.60
N GLN A 59 -17.15 16.20 18.73
CA GLN A 59 -16.47 16.02 20.02
C GLN A 59 -17.01 14.82 20.82
N ALA A 60 -17.49 13.78 20.13
CA ALA A 60 -17.90 12.53 20.76
C ALA A 60 -16.69 11.79 21.35
N LEU A 61 -16.96 10.92 22.32
CA LEU A 61 -15.97 10.01 22.90
C LEU A 61 -15.91 8.71 22.09
N ALA A 62 -14.72 8.11 22.02
CA ALA A 62 -14.54 6.82 21.38
C ALA A 62 -15.36 5.73 22.08
N THR A 63 -16.22 5.07 21.31
CA THR A 63 -17.01 3.93 21.77
C THR A 63 -16.13 2.69 21.94
N GLU A 64 -16.61 1.69 22.69
CA GLU A 64 -15.92 0.40 22.75
C GLU A 64 -15.87 -0.30 21.39
N ALA A 65 -16.93 -0.17 20.58
CA ALA A 65 -16.95 -0.72 19.23
C ALA A 65 -15.86 -0.11 18.34
N PHE A 66 -15.65 1.20 18.42
CA PHE A 66 -14.55 1.87 17.71
C PHE A 66 -13.19 1.34 18.15
N LYS A 67 -12.96 1.23 19.47
CA LYS A 67 -11.70 0.73 20.05
C LYS A 67 -11.41 -0.70 19.60
N THR A 68 -12.41 -1.58 19.67
CA THR A 68 -12.30 -2.96 19.16
C THR A 68 -12.01 -2.98 17.67
N GLY A 69 -12.70 -2.15 16.87
CA GLY A 69 -12.47 -2.05 15.44
C GLY A 69 -11.02 -1.67 15.08
N VAL A 70 -10.42 -0.72 15.81
CA VAL A 70 -9.01 -0.35 15.63
C VAL A 70 -8.06 -1.50 15.97
N ALA A 71 -8.33 -2.24 17.05
CA ALA A 71 -7.53 -3.41 17.42
C ALA A 71 -7.65 -4.56 16.40
N ASP A 72 -8.86 -4.82 15.91
CA ASP A 72 -9.12 -5.83 14.87
C ASP A 72 -8.42 -5.47 13.56
N LEU A 73 -8.43 -4.18 13.18
CA LEU A 73 -7.72 -3.69 12.01
C LEU A 73 -6.21 -3.95 12.11
N ALA A 74 -5.59 -3.61 13.25
CA ALA A 74 -4.17 -3.88 13.50
C ALA A 74 -3.83 -5.38 13.38
N ALA A 75 -4.71 -6.27 13.86
CA ALA A 75 -4.53 -7.71 13.70
C ALA A 75 -4.63 -8.17 12.23
N LEU A 76 -5.53 -7.56 11.45
CA LEU A 76 -5.63 -7.83 10.02
C LEU A 76 -4.40 -7.33 9.26
N ASP A 77 -3.86 -6.15 9.61
CA ASP A 77 -2.62 -5.63 9.04
C ASP A 77 -1.44 -6.56 9.32
N MET A 78 -1.31 -7.09 10.55
CA MET A 78 -0.28 -8.10 10.86
C MET A 78 -0.46 -9.40 10.06
N LYS A 79 -1.71 -9.82 9.83
CA LYS A 79 -1.99 -10.97 8.96
C LYS A 79 -1.61 -10.67 7.49
N GLY A 80 -1.93 -9.47 7.01
CA GLY A 80 -1.53 -8.99 5.69
C GLY A 80 -0.01 -8.97 5.54
N GLN A 81 0.69 -8.40 6.52
CA GLN A 81 2.15 -8.39 6.61
C GLN A 81 2.74 -9.80 6.47
N GLN A 82 2.19 -10.79 7.16
CA GLN A 82 2.66 -12.18 7.10
C GLN A 82 2.51 -12.76 5.68
N ILE A 83 1.33 -12.59 5.07
CA ILE A 83 1.05 -13.07 3.70
C ILE A 83 1.99 -12.44 2.69
N VAL A 84 2.21 -11.13 2.81
CA VAL A 84 3.10 -10.36 1.95
C VAL A 84 4.55 -10.84 2.10
N ARG A 85 4.99 -11.11 3.33
CA ARG A 85 6.33 -11.64 3.60
C ARG A 85 6.54 -13.03 3.02
N ASP A 86 5.56 -13.92 3.11
CA ASP A 86 5.67 -15.31 2.66
C ASP A 86 5.77 -15.45 1.14
N ARG A 87 5.35 -14.43 0.38
CA ARG A 87 5.44 -14.38 -1.08
C ARG A 87 6.81 -13.96 -1.59
N GLY A 88 7.63 -13.35 -0.73
CA GLY A 88 9.04 -13.08 -0.99
C GLY A 88 9.34 -12.00 -2.03
N ASN A 89 8.36 -11.23 -2.54
CA ASN A 89 8.63 -10.20 -3.55
C ASN A 89 7.69 -8.99 -3.52
N ASP A 90 7.52 -8.37 -2.34
CA ASP A 90 6.41 -7.45 -2.12
C ASP A 90 6.85 -6.01 -1.75
N GLY A 91 8.12 -5.67 -1.99
CA GLY A 91 8.67 -4.34 -1.70
C GLY A 91 8.56 -3.94 -0.22
N ASP A 92 8.42 -2.64 0.05
CA ASP A 92 8.31 -2.10 1.41
C ASP A 92 6.95 -2.38 2.08
N LEU A 93 6.00 -3.00 1.37
CA LEU A 93 4.61 -3.16 1.84
C LEU A 93 4.53 -3.95 3.15
N ALA A 94 5.29 -5.04 3.31
CA ALA A 94 5.30 -5.80 4.56
C ALA A 94 5.77 -4.93 5.74
N CYS A 95 6.79 -4.09 5.52
CA CYS A 95 7.30 -3.20 6.55
C CYS A 95 6.27 -2.12 6.91
N ILE A 96 5.61 -1.56 5.90
CA ILE A 96 4.54 -0.56 6.06
C ILE A 96 3.36 -1.14 6.84
N LEU A 97 2.84 -2.32 6.46
CA LEU A 97 1.73 -2.96 7.17
C LEU A 97 2.07 -3.25 8.64
N ARG A 98 3.30 -3.70 8.92
CA ARG A 98 3.78 -3.86 10.30
C ARG A 98 3.76 -2.53 11.05
N GLY A 99 4.35 -1.49 10.46
CA GLY A 99 4.45 -0.17 11.09
C GLY A 99 3.07 0.40 11.42
N ILE A 100 2.12 0.29 10.49
CA ILE A 100 0.73 0.73 10.72
C ILE A 100 0.07 -0.10 11.84
N ALA A 101 0.20 -1.43 11.81
CA ALA A 101 -0.37 -2.30 12.82
C ALA A 101 0.16 -2.00 14.24
N GLU A 102 1.45 -1.66 14.36
CA GLU A 102 2.09 -1.30 15.62
C GLU A 102 1.69 0.10 16.09
N ASP A 103 1.48 1.04 15.16
CA ASP A 103 1.10 2.42 15.48
C ASP A 103 -0.38 2.59 15.84
N LEU A 104 -1.29 1.79 15.26
CA LEU A 104 -2.73 1.85 15.56
C LEU A 104 -3.05 1.79 17.07
N PRO A 105 -2.55 0.82 17.85
CA PRO A 105 -2.79 0.79 19.30
C PRO A 105 -2.15 1.97 20.03
N VAL A 106 -1.02 2.51 19.55
CA VAL A 106 -0.38 3.70 20.13
C VAL A 106 -1.26 4.93 19.93
N LYS A 107 -1.79 5.14 18.72
CA LYS A 107 -2.69 6.26 18.42
C LYS A 107 -4.02 6.14 19.17
N LEU A 108 -4.55 4.91 19.31
CA LEU A 108 -5.73 4.66 20.13
C LEU A 108 -5.49 4.98 21.61
N ALA A 109 -4.35 4.57 22.17
CA ALA A 109 -4.00 4.88 23.55
C ALA A 109 -3.87 6.39 23.78
N ALA A 110 -3.27 7.13 22.83
CA ALA A 110 -3.21 8.58 22.89
C ALA A 110 -4.61 9.22 22.93
N LEU A 111 -5.57 8.70 22.15
CA LEU A 111 -6.96 9.14 22.19
C LEU A 111 -7.63 8.85 23.54
N GLN A 112 -7.35 7.69 24.14
CA GLN A 112 -7.90 7.31 25.45
C GLN A 112 -7.32 8.14 26.60
N LEU A 113 -6.07 8.59 26.47
CA LEU A 113 -5.36 9.36 27.50
C LEU A 113 -5.55 10.87 27.35
N ALA A 114 -6.21 11.34 26.29
CA ALA A 114 -6.45 12.76 26.05
C ALA A 114 -7.30 13.38 27.16
N SER A 115 -6.75 14.38 27.86
CA SER A 115 -7.36 15.01 29.04
C SER A 115 -8.36 16.11 28.73
N ASP A 116 -8.31 16.67 27.52
CA ASP A 116 -9.10 17.82 27.11
C ASP A 116 -9.48 17.76 25.62
N ALA A 117 -10.33 18.69 25.19
CA ALA A 117 -10.83 18.74 23.82
C ALA A 117 -9.71 18.96 22.78
N GLY A 118 -8.69 19.75 23.09
CA GLY A 118 -7.57 20.01 22.19
C GLY A 118 -6.69 18.77 22.02
N ALA A 119 -6.34 18.13 23.13
CA ALA A 119 -5.61 16.86 23.13
C ALA A 119 -6.36 15.77 22.34
N ARG A 120 -7.69 15.72 22.49
CA ARG A 120 -8.53 14.74 21.79
C ARG A 120 -8.63 15.01 20.29
N ASP A 121 -8.80 16.28 19.88
CA ASP A 121 -8.78 16.65 18.46
C ASP A 121 -7.45 16.27 17.82
N ASN A 122 -6.33 16.54 18.50
CA ASN A 122 -5.01 16.15 18.03
C ASN A 122 -4.86 14.62 17.90
N ALA A 123 -5.22 13.86 18.94
CA ALA A 123 -5.14 12.41 18.89
C ALA A 123 -6.01 11.79 17.78
N LEU A 124 -7.20 12.34 17.55
CA LEU A 124 -8.06 11.90 16.45
C LEU A 124 -7.47 12.26 15.07
N ARG A 125 -6.81 13.42 14.90
CA ARG A 125 -6.13 13.75 13.63
C ARG A 125 -5.03 12.75 13.31
N GLU A 126 -4.19 12.43 14.28
CA GLU A 126 -3.11 11.46 14.10
C GLU A 126 -3.64 10.07 13.76
N LEU A 127 -4.71 9.64 14.44
CA LEU A 127 -5.37 8.37 14.11
C LEU A 127 -6.00 8.39 12.71
N ILE A 128 -6.63 9.48 12.29
CA ILE A 128 -7.20 9.64 10.95
C ILE A 128 -6.13 9.58 9.87
N TYR A 129 -4.97 10.22 10.06
CA TYR A 129 -3.86 10.13 9.11
C TYR A 129 -3.39 8.70 8.96
N LEU A 130 -3.19 7.98 10.07
CA LEU A 130 -2.76 6.59 10.03
C LEU A 130 -3.79 5.67 9.34
N LEU A 131 -5.08 5.85 9.61
CA LEU A 131 -6.16 5.10 8.95
C LEU A 131 -6.24 5.42 7.45
N ASN A 132 -5.94 6.65 7.07
CA ASN A 132 -5.85 7.06 5.66
C ASN A 132 -4.64 6.42 4.98
N ASP A 133 -3.46 6.44 5.62
CA ASP A 133 -2.26 5.80 5.11
C ASP A 133 -2.48 4.30 4.87
N ASN A 134 -3.18 3.62 5.78
CA ASN A 134 -3.53 2.21 5.62
C ASN A 134 -4.36 1.92 4.36
N VAL A 135 -5.29 2.82 4.02
CA VAL A 135 -6.02 2.76 2.75
C VAL A 135 -5.10 3.06 1.58
N GLU A 136 -4.37 4.18 1.62
CA GLU A 136 -3.57 4.68 0.50
C GLU A 136 -2.48 3.70 0.07
N VAL A 137 -1.77 3.08 1.02
CA VAL A 137 -0.69 2.13 0.72
C VAL A 137 -1.19 0.84 0.07
N LEU A 138 -2.44 0.45 0.34
CA LEU A 138 -3.04 -0.76 -0.23
C LEU A 138 -3.68 -0.49 -1.60
N VAL A 139 -4.29 0.69 -1.80
CA VAL A 139 -4.92 1.04 -3.09
C VAL A 139 -3.97 1.70 -4.09
N ALA A 140 -2.77 2.07 -3.65
CA ALA A 140 -1.74 2.60 -4.53
C ALA A 140 -1.49 1.64 -5.71
N PRO A 141 -1.32 2.17 -6.93
CA PRO A 141 -0.94 1.35 -8.07
C PRO A 141 0.34 0.55 -7.75
N PRO A 142 0.46 -0.71 -8.20
CA PRO A 142 1.70 -1.45 -8.05
C PRO A 142 2.86 -0.62 -8.56
N GLY A 143 3.81 -0.31 -7.68
CA GLY A 143 5.06 0.34 -8.07
C GLY A 143 5.82 -0.53 -9.07
N PRO A 144 6.76 0.04 -9.85
CA PRO A 144 7.65 -0.77 -10.66
C PRO A 144 8.28 -1.82 -9.75
N ALA A 145 8.21 -3.10 -10.14
CA ALA A 145 8.83 -4.17 -9.38
C ALA A 145 10.29 -3.80 -9.11
N SER A 146 10.67 -3.76 -7.83
CA SER A 146 12.07 -3.65 -7.42
C SER A 146 12.76 -4.96 -7.81
N GLY A 147 13.06 -5.10 -9.09
CA GLY A 147 13.79 -6.22 -9.64
C GLY A 147 15.23 -6.17 -9.17
N ILE A 148 15.48 -6.62 -7.94
CA ILE A 148 16.80 -7.15 -7.60
C ILE A 148 16.76 -8.62 -8.04
N PRO A 149 17.45 -8.99 -9.14
CA PRO A 149 17.55 -10.39 -9.51
C PRO A 149 18.20 -11.17 -8.37
N ALA A 150 17.54 -12.26 -7.96
CA ALA A 150 18.17 -13.28 -7.14
C ALA A 150 19.18 -14.04 -8.03
N GLY A 151 20.48 -13.83 -7.78
CA GLY A 151 21.60 -14.43 -8.52
C GLY A 151 22.50 -13.32 -9.07
N ASP A 152 23.76 -13.20 -8.67
CA ASP A 152 24.76 -14.25 -8.79
C ASP A 152 25.62 -14.43 -7.52
N ALA A 153 25.53 -15.60 -6.90
CA ALA A 153 26.59 -16.14 -6.08
C ALA A 153 27.28 -17.24 -6.88
N THR A 154 28.33 -16.87 -7.63
CA THR A 154 29.37 -17.78 -8.11
C THR A 154 30.56 -17.74 -7.17
#